data_AF-A0A4Q4CJP0-F1
#
_entry.id   AF-A0A4Q4CJP0-F1
#
_cell.length_a   1.000
_cell.length_b   1.000
_cell.length_c   1.000
_cell.angle_alpha   90.00
_cell.angle_beta   90.00
_cell.angle_gamma   90.00
#
_symmetry.space_group_name_H-M   'P 1'
#
loop_
_entity.id
_entity.type
_entity.pdbx_description
1 polymer ?
#
loop_
_entity_poly.entity_id
_entity_poly.type
_entity_poly.pdbx_seq_one_letter_code
_entity_poly.pdbx_strand_id
1 'polypeptide(L)' 'PALAGWLAAFAANLVSAGVRLVPLGQTDGQIATAALHPVVEAAAAAALAADLDRIGTAAPMLDLLSMRHETQYTRLFRS' A
#
# COMPACT_ATOMS: atom_id res chain seq x y z
N PRO A 1 13.35 -7.55 10.87
CA PRO A 1 12.53 -6.62 11.70
C PRO A 1 12.33 -5.24 11.07
N ALA A 2 13.39 -4.57 10.60
CA ALA A 2 13.28 -3.22 10.00
C ALA A 2 12.40 -3.18 8.74
N LEU A 3 12.59 -4.11 7.79
CA LEU A 3 11.79 -4.20 6.56
C LEU A 3 10.30 -4.42 6.85
N ALA A 4 9.97 -5.39 7.72
CA ALA A 4 8.58 -5.67 8.10
C ALA A 4 7.93 -4.45 8.79
N GLY A 5 8.66 -3.75 9.67
CA GLY A 5 8.18 -2.52 10.29
C GLY A 5 7.92 -1.38 9.30
N TRP A 6 8.81 -1.23 8.31
CA TRP A 6 8.61 -0.25 7.23
C TRP A 6 7.39 -0.57 6.37
N LEU A 7 7.23 -1.84 5.97
CA LEU A 7 6.08 -2.30 5.19
C LEU A 7 4.77 -2.18 5.98
N ALA A 8 4.77 -2.45 7.28
CA ALA A 8 3.63 -2.24 8.15
C ALA A 8 3.24 -0.76 8.23
N ALA A 9 4.20 0.15 8.36
CA ALA A 9 3.95 1.59 8.33
C ALA A 9 3.42 2.06 6.96
N PHE A 10 3.95 1.52 5.87
CA PHE A 10 3.45 1.77 4.52
C PHE A 10 1.99 1.31 4.36
N ALA A 11 1.67 0.09 4.80
CA ALA A 11 0.30 -0.44 4.79
C ALA A 11 -0.66 0.43 5.63
N ALA A 12 -0.23 0.85 6.83
CA ALA A 12 -1.03 1.74 7.69
C ALA A 12 -1.34 3.08 7.01
N ASN A 13 -0.41 3.64 6.22
CA ASN A 13 -0.65 4.85 5.44
C ASN A 13 -1.71 4.64 4.35
N LEU A 14 -1.69 3.49 3.67
CA LEU A 14 -2.72 3.13 2.68
C LEU A 14 -4.10 2.99 3.33
N VAL A 15 -4.17 2.32 4.49
CA VAL A 15 -5.42 2.20 5.26
C VAL A 15 -5.93 3.58 5.69
N SER A 16 -5.06 4.45 6.19
CA SER A 16 -5.40 5.82 6.56
C SER A 16 -5.94 6.64 5.38
N ALA A 17 -5.41 6.44 4.17
CA ALA A 17 -5.95 7.03 2.95
C ALA A 17 -7.33 6.44 2.63
N GLY A 18 -7.48 5.11 2.68
CA GLY A 18 -8.75 4.41 2.43
C GLY A 18 -9.89 4.84 3.36
N VAL A 19 -9.61 4.98 4.65
CA VAL A 19 -10.58 5.48 5.64
C VAL A 19 -11.14 6.86 5.25
N ARG A 20 -10.29 7.74 4.71
CA ARG A 20 -10.68 9.09 4.29
C ARG A 20 -11.37 9.14 2.92
N LEU A 21 -11.02 8.25 1.99
CA LEU A 21 -11.53 8.25 0.62
C LEU A 21 -12.82 7.42 0.44
N VAL A 22 -13.02 6.37 1.23
CA VAL A 22 -14.16 5.43 1.14
C VAL A 22 -15.22 5.66 2.26
N PRO A 23 -15.14 6.78 2.98
CA PRO A 23 -15.71 7.02 4.32
C PRO A 23 -15.87 5.81 5.26
N LEU A 24 -14.79 5.07 5.54
CA LEU A 24 -14.84 3.96 6.50
C LEU A 24 -14.74 4.43 7.96
N GLY A 25 -15.22 3.60 8.90
CA GLY A 25 -15.05 3.85 10.32
C GLY A 25 -13.63 3.55 10.81
N GLN A 26 -13.26 4.07 12.00
CA GLN A 26 -11.97 3.75 12.63
C GLN A 26 -11.83 2.25 12.91
N THR A 27 -12.91 1.59 13.32
CA THR A 27 -12.96 0.13 13.51
C THR A 27 -12.61 -0.61 12.23
N ASP A 28 -13.19 -0.22 11.09
CA ASP A 28 -12.90 -0.82 9.79
C ASP A 28 -11.43 -0.61 9.39
N GLY A 29 -10.86 0.56 9.71
CA GLY A 29 -9.43 0.82 9.53
C GLY A 29 -8.55 -0.13 10.35
N GLN A 30 -8.90 -0.42 11.60
CA GLN A 30 -8.17 -1.38 12.42
C GLN A 30 -8.34 -2.81 11.90
N ILE A 31 -9.54 -3.20 11.45
CA ILE A 31 -9.79 -4.50 10.83
C ILE A 31 -8.94 -4.67 9.57
N ALA A 32 -8.91 -3.65 8.70
CA ALA A 32 -8.09 -3.67 7.50
C ALA A 32 -6.58 -3.76 7.82
N THR A 33 -6.12 -3.02 8.82
CA THR A 33 -4.72 -3.08 9.28
C THR A 33 -4.35 -4.46 9.78
N ALA A 34 -5.21 -5.09 10.59
CA ALA A 34 -5.00 -6.45 11.08
C ALA A 34 -5.00 -7.47 9.93
N ALA A 35 -5.91 -7.32 8.97
CA ALA A 35 -6.00 -8.20 7.80
C ALA A 35 -4.77 -8.10 6.87
N LEU A 36 -4.08 -6.95 6.87
CA LEU A 36 -2.85 -6.74 6.07
C LEU A 36 -1.59 -7.29 6.74
N HIS A 37 -1.62 -7.63 8.03
CA HIS A 37 -0.46 -8.17 8.74
C HIS A 37 0.17 -9.41 8.05
N PRO A 38 -0.58 -10.47 7.71
CA PRO A 38 -0.01 -11.62 7.00
C PRO A 38 0.53 -11.27 5.60
N VAL A 39 -0.06 -10.26 4.94
CA VAL A 39 0.41 -9.79 3.62
C VAL A 39 1.76 -9.09 3.76
N VAL A 40 1.93 -8.28 4.80
CA VAL A 40 3.20 -7.61 5.10
C VAL A 40 4.30 -8.64 5.41
N GLU A 41 3.99 -9.67 6.20
CA GLU A 41 4.95 -10.74 6.49
C GLU A 41 5.36 -11.50 5.22
N ALA A 42 4.39 -11.87 4.39
CA ALA A 42 4.64 -12.55 3.12
C ALA A 42 5.47 -11.67 2.16
N ALA A 43 5.15 -10.38 2.05
CA ALA A 43 5.90 -9.44 1.22
C ALA A 43 7.33 -9.23 1.73
N ALA A 44 7.52 -9.14 3.05
CA ALA A 44 8.85 -9.04 3.65
C ALA A 44 9.69 -10.29 3.37
N ALA A 45 9.11 -11.48 3.52
CA ALA A 45 9.78 -12.74 3.22
C ALA A 45 10.14 -12.85 1.72
N ALA A 46 9.20 -12.51 0.83
CA ALA A 46 9.43 -12.51 -0.60
C ALA A 46 10.54 -11.52 -1.02
N ALA A 47 10.54 -10.31 -0.45
CA ALA A 47 11.56 -9.30 -0.74
C ALA A 47 12.97 -9.72 -0.27
N LEU A 48 13.09 -10.42 0.86
CA LEU A 48 14.37 -10.94 1.34
C LEU A 48 14.90 -12.11 0.51
N ALA A 49 14.01 -12.85 -0.15
CA ALA A 49 14.36 -13.99 -0.99
C ALA A 49 14.51 -13.64 -2.48
N ALA A 50 14.17 -12.40 -2.88
CA ALA A 50 14.17 -11.97 -4.27
C ALA A 50 15.60 -11.79 -4.80
N ASP A 51 15.85 -12.36 -5.98
CA ASP A 51 17.06 -12.09 -6.76
C ASP A 51 16.96 -10.72 -7.44
N LEU A 52 18.09 -10.07 -7.69
CA LEU A 52 18.16 -8.74 -8.31
C LEU A 52 17.53 -8.74 -9.71
N ASP A 53 17.70 -9.82 -10.47
CA ASP A 53 17.10 -9.98 -11.81
C ASP A 53 15.56 -10.07 -11.77
N ARG A 54 14.98 -10.29 -10.59
CA ARG A 54 13.53 -10.34 -10.36
C ARG A 54 12.96 -9.02 -9.86
N ILE A 55 13.82 -8.03 -9.57
CA ILE A 55 13.39 -6.70 -9.16
C ILE A 55 12.99 -5.89 -10.39
N GLY A 56 11.73 -5.45 -10.42
CA GLY A 56 11.20 -4.59 -11.46
C GLY A 56 10.04 -3.76 -10.94
N THR A 57 9.71 -2.68 -11.65
CA THR A 57 8.69 -1.71 -11.23
C THR A 57 7.39 -1.81 -12.04
N ALA A 58 7.31 -2.73 -12.99
CA ALA A 58 6.16 -2.88 -13.87
C ALA A 58 4.90 -3.26 -13.06
N ALA A 59 3.98 -2.32 -12.91
CA ALA A 59 2.73 -2.50 -12.18
C ALA A 59 1.59 -1.84 -12.99
N PRO A 60 1.14 -2.44 -14.12
CA PRO A 60 0.35 -1.75 -15.14
C PRO A 60 -0.92 -1.07 -14.61
N MET A 61 -1.60 -1.70 -13.65
CA MET A 61 -2.79 -1.12 -13.02
C MET A 61 -2.44 0.08 -12.12
N LEU A 62 -1.37 -0.01 -11.35
CA LEU A 62 -0.89 1.10 -10.53
C LEU A 62 -0.42 2.25 -11.41
N ASP A 63 0.31 1.96 -12.48
CA ASP A 63 0.81 2.95 -13.44
C ASP A 63 -0.37 3.72 -14.08
N LEU A 64 -1.38 3.01 -14.58
CA LEU A 64 -2.57 3.62 -15.16
C LEU A 64 -3.35 4.46 -14.15
N LEU A 65 -3.53 3.97 -12.92
CA LEU A 65 -4.24 4.71 -11.87
C LEU A 65 -3.46 5.95 -11.43
N SER A 66 -2.13 5.89 -11.44
CA SER A 66 -1.27 7.04 -11.14
C SER A 66 -1.39 8.12 -12.22
N MET A 67 -1.37 7.75 -13.50
CA MET A 67 -1.62 8.68 -14.62
C MET A 67 -3.01 9.32 -14.55
N ARG A 68 -4.03 8.58 -14.12
CA ARG A 68 -5.37 9.12 -13.87
C ARG A 68 -5.37 10.08 -12.69
N HIS A 69 -4.67 9.75 -11.60
CA HIS A 69 -4.54 10.62 -10.44
C HIS A 69 -3.80 11.92 -10.78
N GLU A 70 -2.85 11.90 -11.71
CA GLU A 70 -2.15 13.10 -12.19
C GLU A 70 -3.11 14.14 -12.80
N THR A 71 -4.14 13.68 -13.51
CA THR A 71 -5.10 14.52 -14.25
C THR A 71 -6.44 14.71 -13.52
N GLN A 72 -6.59 14.15 -12.32
CA GLN A 72 -7.82 14.22 -11.54
C GLN A 72 -8.09 15.65 -11.05
N TYR A 73 -9.28 16.18 -11.36
CA TYR A 73 -9.66 17.57 -11.03
C TYR A 73 -9.68 17.86 -9.53
N THR A 74 -10.30 16.99 -8.73
CA THR A 74 -10.35 17.11 -7.26
C THR A 74 -9.47 16.05 -6.63
N ARG A 75 -8.41 16.45 -5.91
CA ARG A 75 -7.47 15.52 -5.24
C ARG A 75 -7.31 15.88 -3.78
N LEU A 76 -7.51 14.88 -2.91
CA LEU A 76 -7.26 14.99 -1.49
C LEU A 76 -5.77 14.74 -1.15
N PHE A 77 -5.07 13.97 -1.98
CA PHE A 77 -3.67 13.62 -1.81
C PHE A 77 -2.81 14.14 -2.96
N ARG A 78 -1.52 14.33 -2.68
CA ARG A 78 -0.51 14.78 -3.64
C ARG A 78 0.45 13.60 -3.87
N SER A 79 0.14 12.75 -4.84
CA SER A 79 0.92 11.57 -5.24
C SER A 79 0.94 11.45 -6.75
#